data_AF-A0A957JMY0-F1
#
_entry.id   AF-A0A957JMY0-F1
#
_cell.length_a   1.000
_cell.length_b   1.000
_cell.length_c   1.000
_cell.angle_alpha   90.00
_cell.angle_beta   90.00
_cell.angle_gamma   90.00
#
_symmetry.space_group_name_H-M   'P 1'
#
loop_
_entity.id
_entity.type
_entity.pdbx_description
1 polymer ?
#
loop_
_entity_poly.entity_id
_entity_poly.type
_entity_poly.pdbx_seq_one_letter_code
_entity_poly.pdbx_strand_id
1 'polypeptide(L)' 'MIRFGGQTKMEVSRHWRLNEQRYALIGETCDSCGTKLFPPRDVCLECEAPAKELYTFTGVGEIYSYTTVYEAPAGFAE' A
#
# COMPACT_ATOMS: atom_id res chain seq x y z
N MET A 1 -10.72 20.79 -28.26
CA MET A 1 -11.15 19.44 -27.85
C MET A 1 -9.92 18.66 -27.40
N ILE A 2 -9.68 18.59 -26.08
CA ILE A 2 -8.59 17.78 -25.52
C ILE A 2 -9.10 16.33 -25.50
N ARG A 3 -8.45 15.45 -26.28
CA ARG A 3 -8.73 14.01 -26.24
C ARG A 3 -8.19 13.46 -24.92
N PHE A 4 -9.08 13.09 -24.00
CA PHE A 4 -8.74 12.21 -22.88
C PHE A 4 -8.57 10.78 -23.41
N GLY A 5 -7.43 10.51 -24.05
CA GLY A 5 -7.00 9.14 -24.32
C GLY A 5 -6.59 8.52 -22.99
N GLY A 6 -7.41 7.61 -22.46
CA GLY A 6 -7.07 6.80 -21.29
C GLY A 6 -5.82 5.97 -21.60
N GLN A 7 -4.66 6.46 -21.19
CA GLN A 7 -3.43 5.68 -21.21
C GLN A 7 -3.53 4.63 -20.11
N THR A 8 -3.88 3.39 -20.47
CA THR A 8 -3.57 2.21 -19.64
C THR A 8 -2.05 2.02 -19.69
N LYS A 9 -1.33 2.84 -18.92
CA LYS A 9 0.11 2.72 -18.77
C LYS A 9 0.40 1.38 -18.11
N MET A 10 0.97 0.44 -18.86
CA MET A 10 1.45 -0.82 -18.31
C MET A 10 2.58 -0.53 -17.32
N GLU A 11 2.36 -0.79 -16.03
CA GLU A 11 3.35 -0.56 -14.97
C GLU A 11 3.87 -1.87 -14.38
N VAL A 12 4.29 -2.80 -15.23
CA VAL A 12 4.70 -4.17 -14.86
C VAL A 12 5.76 -4.17 -13.75
N SER A 13 6.84 -3.38 -13.90
CA SER A 13 7.93 -3.32 -12.91
C SER A 13 7.50 -2.77 -11.54
N ARG A 14 6.43 -1.97 -11.48
CA ARG A 14 5.86 -1.51 -10.21
C ARG A 14 5.07 -2.63 -9.56
N HIS A 15 4.26 -3.36 -10.32
CA HIS A 15 3.49 -4.49 -9.80
C HIS A 15 4.41 -5.61 -9.28
N TRP A 16 5.50 -5.91 -9.99
CA TRP A 16 6.49 -6.88 -9.55
C TRP A 16 7.14 -6.50 -8.21
N ARG A 17 7.59 -5.25 -8.06
CA ARG A 17 8.21 -4.77 -6.80
C ARG A 17 7.25 -4.72 -5.61
N LEU A 18 5.97 -4.47 -5.84
CA LEU A 18 4.97 -4.32 -4.78
C LEU A 18 4.17 -5.62 -4.52
N ASN A 19 4.59 -6.74 -5.11
CA ASN A 19 3.87 -8.01 -5.06
C ASN A 19 3.67 -8.49 -3.61
N GLU A 20 4.76 -8.56 -2.84
CA GLU A 20 4.77 -9.07 -1.46
C GLU A 20 3.83 -8.29 -0.53
N GLN A 21 3.91 -6.96 -0.52
CA GLN A 21 3.04 -6.13 0.29
C GLN A 21 1.56 -6.17 -0.15
N ARG A 22 1.27 -6.41 -1.44
CA ARG A 22 -0.11 -6.41 -1.97
C ARG A 22 -0.82 -7.74 -1.79
N TYR A 23 -0.13 -8.86 -2.00
CA TYR A 23 -0.76 -10.19 -1.97
C TYR A 23 -0.52 -10.96 -0.67
N ALA A 24 0.62 -10.74 -0.01
CA ALA A 24 0.95 -11.42 1.24
C ALA A 24 0.83 -10.51 2.48
N LEU A 25 0.47 -9.23 2.28
CA LEU A 25 0.41 -8.22 3.35
C LEU A 25 1.69 -8.21 4.20
N ILE A 26 2.84 -8.28 3.53
CA ILE A 26 4.15 -8.17 4.18
C ILE A 26 4.45 -6.68 4.38
N GLY A 27 4.65 -6.30 5.64
CA GLY A 27 5.21 -5.01 6.06
C GLY A 27 6.47 -5.23 6.90
N GLU A 28 6.69 -4.39 7.89
CA GLU A 28 7.86 -4.45 8.77
C GLU A 28 7.48 -4.26 10.24
N THR A 29 8.38 -4.67 11.14
CA THR A 29 8.37 -4.27 12.55
C THR A 29 9.64 -3.45 12.82
N CYS A 30 9.52 -2.35 13.54
CA CYS A 30 10.67 -1.56 13.94
C CYS A 30 11.35 -2.19 15.16
N ASP A 31 12.64 -2.54 15.05
CA ASP A 31 13.39 -3.14 16.16
C ASP A 31 13.60 -2.20 17.34
N SER A 32 13.54 -0.89 17.11
CA SER A 32 13.81 0.12 18.14
C SER A 32 12.59 0.46 19.00
N CYS A 33 11.37 0.43 18.45
CA CYS A 33 10.15 0.81 19.18
C CYS A 33 9.02 -0.24 19.13
N GLY A 34 9.16 -1.29 18.32
CA GLY A 34 8.16 -2.35 18.16
C GLY A 34 6.95 -1.97 17.29
N THR A 35 6.90 -0.76 16.74
CA THR A 35 5.82 -0.34 15.84
C THR A 35 5.82 -1.19 14.57
N LYS A 36 4.64 -1.69 14.22
CA LYS A 36 4.39 -2.36 12.94
C LYS A 36 4.11 -1.33 11.86
N LEU A 37 4.81 -1.47 10.74
CA LEU A 37 4.76 -0.54 9.62
C LEU A 37 4.19 -1.26 8.40
N PHE A 38 3.19 -0.64 7.77
CA PHE A 38 2.66 -1.09 6.49
C PHE A 38 2.31 0.13 5.63
N PRO A 39 2.84 0.24 4.38
CA PRO A 39 3.79 -0.67 3.71
C PRO A 39 5.20 -0.65 4.34
N PRO A 40 6.13 -1.56 3.94
CA PRO A 40 7.56 -1.50 4.31
C PRO A 40 8.20 -0.13 4.02
N ARG A 41 9.09 0.34 4.89
CA ARG A 41 9.78 1.63 4.79
C ARG A 41 11.18 1.56 5.40
N ASP A 42 12.16 2.16 4.74
CA ASP A 42 13.54 2.24 5.28
C ASP A 42 13.67 2.94 6.64
N VAL A 43 12.70 3.81 7.00
CA VAL A 43 12.71 4.64 8.21
C VAL A 43 11.35 4.56 8.92
N CYS A 44 11.39 4.31 10.23
CA CYS A 44 10.22 4.28 11.09
C CYS A 44 9.63 5.69 11.28
N LEU A 45 8.31 5.83 11.15
CA LEU A 45 7.61 7.12 11.32
C LEU A 45 7.43 7.52 12.79
N GLU A 46 7.58 6.58 13.72
CA GLU A 46 7.37 6.85 15.17
C GLU A 46 8.68 7.26 15.87
N CYS A 47 9.81 6.66 15.49
CA CYS A 47 11.07 6.86 16.19
C CYS A 47 12.27 7.19 15.29
N GLU A 48 12.06 7.34 13.99
CA GLU A 48 13.09 7.70 12.98
C GLU A 48 14.27 6.71 12.86
N ALA A 49 14.24 5.61 13.59
CA ALA A 49 15.22 4.53 13.45
C ALA A 49 14.99 3.75 12.13
N PRO A 50 16.03 3.06 11.62
CA PRO A 50 15.85 2.14 10.50
C PRO A 50 14.79 1.08 10.82
N ALA A 51 13.89 0.82 9.86
CA ALA A 51 12.96 -0.30 9.91
C ALA A 51 13.28 -1.23 8.73
N LYS A 52 13.49 -2.52 9.03
CA LYS A 52 13.92 -3.52 8.02
C LYS A 52 13.43 -4.94 8.31
N GLU A 53 13.01 -5.23 9.53
CA GLU A 53 12.60 -6.58 9.90
C GLU A 53 11.21 -6.86 9.31
N LEU A 54 11.12 -7.84 8.40
CA LEU A 54 9.87 -8.15 7.70
C LEU A 54 8.84 -8.74 8.67
N TYR A 55 7.59 -8.31 8.52
CA TYR A 55 6.47 -8.79 9.31
C TYR A 55 5.27 -9.13 8.42
N THR A 56 4.77 -10.35 8.52
CA THR A 56 3.58 -10.78 7.77
C THR A 56 2.32 -10.50 8.60
N PHE A 57 1.43 -9.65 8.07
CA PHE A 57 0.16 -9.34 8.72
C PHE A 57 -0.88 -10.43 8.43
N THR A 58 -1.84 -10.60 9.34
CA THR A 58 -2.87 -11.66 9.24
C THR A 58 -3.94 -11.38 8.17
N GLY A 59 -4.06 -10.11 7.74
CA GLY A 59 -5.17 -9.65 6.90
C GLY A 59 -6.49 -9.45 7.64
N VAL A 60 -6.51 -9.61 8.96
CA VAL A 60 -7.68 -9.35 9.81
C VAL A 60 -7.54 -7.98 10.46
N GLY A 61 -8.61 -7.19 10.43
CA GLY A 61 -8.67 -5.86 11.04
C GLY A 61 -10.10 -5.33 11.08
N GLU A 62 -10.24 -4.10 11.57
CA GLU A 62 -11.52 -3.41 11.71
C GLU A 62 -11.52 -2.12 10.87
N ILE A 63 -12.70 -1.66 10.48
CA ILE A 63 -12.84 -0.41 9.72
C ILE A 63 -12.55 0.76 10.66
N TYR A 64 -11.42 1.44 10.45
CA TYR A 64 -11.09 2.65 11.19
C TYR A 64 -11.88 3.87 10.68
N SER A 65 -11.98 4.02 9.36
CA SER A 65 -12.72 5.10 8.69
C SER A 65 -13.08 4.68 7.26
N TYR A 66 -14.17 5.21 6.70
CA TYR A 66 -14.61 4.94 5.32
C TYR A 66 -15.18 6.19 4.65
N THR A 67 -15.25 6.16 3.33
CA THR A 67 -15.89 7.18 2.50
C THR A 67 -16.58 6.54 1.30
N THR A 68 -17.48 7.26 0.65
CA THR A 68 -18.20 6.81 -0.56
C THR A 68 -17.69 7.57 -1.78
N VAL A 69 -17.27 6.85 -2.81
CA VAL A 69 -16.89 7.44 -4.11
C VAL A 69 -18.14 7.50 -4.99
N TYR A 70 -18.75 8.69 -5.11
CA TYR A 70 -20.00 8.87 -5.87
C TYR A 70 -19.80 8.91 -7.40
N GLU A 71 -18.64 9.41 -7.85
CA GLU A 71 -18.31 9.50 -9.28
C GLU A 71 -16.96 8.80 -9.52
N ALA A 72 -17.01 7.53 -9.92
CA ALA A 72 -15.82 6.73 -10.17
C ALA A 72 -15.22 6.97 -11.57
N PRO A 73 -13.89 6.80 -11.76
CA PRO A 73 -13.28 6.80 -13.08
C PRO A 73 -13.82 5.68 -13.99
N ALA A 74 -13.68 5.86 -15.29
CA ALA A 74 -14.01 4.81 -16.27
C ALA A 74 -13.26 3.49 -15.96
N GLY A 75 -13.97 2.36 -16.04
CA GLY A 75 -13.46 1.03 -15.66
C GLY A 75 -13.72 0.63 -14.20
N PHE A 76 -14.33 1.52 -13.42
CA PHE A 76 -14.74 1.28 -12.02
C PHE A 76 -16.21 1.67 -11.78
N ALA A 77 -16.99 1.80 -12.85
CA ALA A 77 -18.45 1.96 -12.77
C ALA A 77 -19.09 0.63 -12.36
N GLU A 78 -20.19 0.71 -11.62
CA GLU A 78 -21.00 -0.44 -11.19
C GLU A 78 -21.66 -1.16 -12.38
#